data_AF-A0A1R4A6R1-F1
#
_entry.id   AF-A0A1R4A6R1-F1
#
_cell.length_a   1.000
_cell.length_b   1.000
_cell.length_c   1.000
_cell.angle_alpha   90.00
_cell.angle_beta   90.00
_cell.angle_gamma   90.00
#
_symmetry.space_group_name_H-M   'P 1'
#
loop_
_entity.id
_entity.type
_entity.pdbx_description
1 polymer ?
#
loop_
_entity_poly.entity_id
_entity_poly.type
_entity_poly.pdbx_seq_one_letter_code
_entity_poly.pdbx_strand_id
1 'polypeptide(L)'
;MHRLVYLLLLSVIYLLSIIIEIIEGIFIFSGQIYYLFYSIIGLIVLMPLLEYISYRKISILKFYPISIFILSTFLTILMDFNYFPALALQIIALIFSIRYIMDNDRMKKYHLVYIIYGFLMLLLSSLLRVISFERLSQVLIFNIGDDINVKGVPFFFSNGVVIAGMRYFVFSFSFQYMIIILILGFLLLENARKIIQISKVKNQGKSNLLNLTSMSFSVFSCQCETVTSIIPAIGAEILGIISLPIITESLILSIGTFLYLHFVQRERYGIFGKLWNSKKKRKGLLFIALLIMILSPILITFGVYFGLQRNLLFYFGTNLGLFAVSSLIFTRLFSEIRISIGISKVLYVVLALLTIFFMVVWYVPAVLDVAVKNGLIFSIMGLFSVLSGILLSLMLTPINKIGRSIIYEYITGMFPVVFVIVLYYTVITSSQIWPAFSITSQLIFGLVLLGISLPIMWFSTNYSIYGNYIANKDTHR
;
A
#
# COMPACT_ATOMS: atom_id res chain seq x y z
N MET A 1 25.85 14.62 -27.46
CA MET A 1 25.90 13.52 -28.45
C MET A 1 26.26 12.19 -27.79
N HIS A 2 27.36 12.11 -27.02
CA HIS A 2 27.82 10.88 -26.36
C HIS A 2 26.77 10.12 -25.53
N ARG A 3 25.92 10.81 -24.75
CA ARG A 3 24.85 10.18 -23.96
C ARG A 3 23.79 9.46 -24.80
N LEU A 4 23.38 10.05 -25.93
CA LEU A 4 22.38 9.44 -26.81
C LEU A 4 22.95 8.18 -27.48
N VAL A 5 24.20 8.24 -27.94
CA VAL A 5 24.90 7.10 -28.54
C VAL A 5 25.01 5.95 -27.54
N TYR A 6 25.33 6.26 -26.29
CA TYR A 6 25.42 5.27 -25.22
C TYR A 6 24.07 4.58 -24.94
N LEU A 7 22.97 5.35 -24.85
CA LEU A 7 21.63 4.80 -24.61
C LEU A 7 21.10 4.01 -25.81
N LEU A 8 21.42 4.44 -27.03
CA LEU A 8 21.17 3.66 -28.24
C LEU A 8 21.92 2.33 -28.20
N LEU A 9 23.21 2.35 -27.83
CA LEU A 9 24.03 1.14 -27.71
C LEU A 9 23.40 0.14 -26.73
N LEU A 10 22.94 0.59 -25.55
CA LEU A 10 22.24 -0.27 -24.59
C LEU A 10 20.98 -0.92 -25.20
N SER A 11 20.19 -0.12 -25.90
CA SER A 11 18.95 -0.57 -26.54
C SER A 11 19.24 -1.61 -27.63
N VAL A 12 20.29 -1.39 -28.42
CA VAL A 12 20.74 -2.30 -29.48
C VAL A 12 21.30 -3.60 -28.92
N ILE A 13 22.15 -3.55 -27.88
CA ILE A 13 22.72 -4.76 -27.26
C ILE A 13 21.60 -5.65 -26.71
N TYR A 14 20.63 -5.06 -26.00
CA TYR A 14 19.48 -5.81 -25.47
C TYR A 14 18.58 -6.35 -26.58
N LEU A 15 18.32 -5.56 -27.64
CA LEU A 15 17.53 -6.06 -28.78
C LEU A 15 18.24 -7.23 -29.47
N LEU A 16 19.56 -7.16 -29.65
CA LEU A 16 20.36 -8.22 -30.27
C LEU A 16 20.32 -9.50 -29.45
N SER A 17 20.38 -9.44 -28.11
CA SER A 17 20.28 -10.65 -27.27
C SER A 17 18.93 -11.36 -27.49
N ILE A 18 17.83 -10.62 -27.50
CA ILE A 18 16.49 -11.17 -27.73
C ILE A 18 16.36 -11.75 -29.15
N ILE A 19 16.90 -11.08 -30.17
CA ILE A 19 16.86 -11.59 -31.56
C ILE A 19 17.61 -12.93 -31.66
N ILE A 20 18.77 -13.05 -31.02
CA ILE A 20 19.53 -14.30 -30.99
C ILE A 20 18.71 -15.41 -30.34
N GLU A 21 18.07 -15.15 -29.19
CA GLU A 21 17.22 -16.15 -28.52
C GLU A 21 16.02 -16.60 -29.38
N ILE A 22 15.44 -15.69 -30.17
CA ILE A 22 14.36 -16.01 -31.11
C ILE A 22 14.87 -16.89 -32.27
N ILE A 23 16.00 -16.54 -32.88
CA ILE A 23 16.58 -17.28 -34.00
C ILE A 23 16.92 -18.72 -33.58
N GLU A 24 17.42 -18.88 -32.35
CA GLU A 24 17.84 -20.16 -31.78
C GLU A 24 16.65 -21.01 -31.28
N GLY A 25 15.42 -20.52 -31.43
CA GLY A 25 14.21 -21.27 -31.06
C GLY A 25 14.08 -21.51 -29.55
N ILE A 26 14.64 -20.62 -28.74
CA ILE A 26 14.56 -20.69 -27.27
C ILE A 26 13.14 -20.35 -26.81
N PHE A 27 12.50 -19.39 -27.46
CA PHE A 27 11.11 -19.00 -27.18
C PHE A 27 10.11 -19.85 -27.98
N ILE A 28 9.20 -20.53 -27.27
CA ILE A 28 8.04 -21.19 -27.86
C ILE A 28 6.80 -20.36 -27.56
N PHE A 29 6.05 -20.01 -28.61
CA PHE A 29 4.83 -19.23 -28.50
C PHE A 29 3.58 -20.11 -28.64
N SER A 30 2.64 -19.97 -27.71
CA SER A 30 1.27 -20.48 -27.87
C SER A 30 0.40 -19.43 -28.58
N GLY A 31 -0.20 -19.78 -29.72
CA GLY A 31 -1.19 -18.94 -30.41
C GLY A 31 -0.68 -17.58 -30.88
N GLN A 32 -1.54 -16.55 -30.81
CA GLN A 32 -1.26 -15.18 -31.31
C GLN A 32 -0.49 -14.28 -30.31
N ILE A 33 0.13 -14.85 -29.29
CA ILE A 33 0.72 -14.11 -28.15
C ILE A 33 2.03 -13.40 -28.53
N TYR A 34 2.65 -13.81 -29.63
CA TYR A 34 3.89 -13.22 -30.12
C TYR A 34 3.79 -11.69 -30.34
N TYR A 35 2.62 -11.16 -30.76
CA TYR A 35 2.42 -9.71 -30.90
C TYR A 35 2.51 -8.98 -29.54
N LEU A 36 1.90 -9.53 -28.50
CA LEU A 36 1.97 -8.99 -27.15
C LEU A 36 3.40 -9.03 -26.63
N PHE A 37 4.08 -10.17 -26.78
CA PHE A 37 5.48 -10.34 -26.38
C PHE A 37 6.41 -9.32 -27.07
N TYR A 38 6.31 -9.17 -28.40
CA TYR A 38 7.12 -8.20 -29.14
C TYR A 38 6.81 -6.74 -28.77
N SER A 39 5.56 -6.42 -28.45
CA SER A 39 5.20 -5.08 -27.98
C SER A 39 5.89 -4.75 -26.64
N ILE A 40 6.00 -5.74 -25.75
CA ILE A 40 6.65 -5.60 -24.43
C ILE A 40 8.15 -5.41 -24.61
N ILE A 41 8.79 -6.24 -25.42
CA ILE A 41 10.22 -6.08 -25.74
C ILE A 41 10.47 -4.72 -26.37
N GLY A 42 9.64 -4.30 -27.33
CA GLY A 42 9.74 -2.99 -27.95
C GLY A 42 9.70 -1.86 -26.92
N LEU A 43 8.79 -1.93 -25.94
CA LEU A 43 8.74 -0.96 -24.85
C LEU A 43 10.00 -0.96 -23.98
N ILE A 44 10.52 -2.13 -23.62
CA ILE A 44 11.76 -2.26 -22.83
C ILE A 44 12.95 -1.66 -23.60
N VAL A 45 13.08 -1.99 -24.90
CA VAL A 45 14.12 -1.47 -25.79
C VAL A 45 14.03 0.06 -25.93
N LEU A 46 12.82 0.64 -25.86
CA LEU A 46 12.63 2.09 -25.90
C LEU A 46 12.97 2.80 -24.58
N MET A 47 13.05 2.10 -23.44
CA MET A 47 13.26 2.73 -22.13
C MET A 47 14.55 3.56 -22.03
N PRO A 48 15.73 3.10 -22.48
CA PRO A 48 16.93 3.94 -22.48
C PRO A 48 16.75 5.21 -23.32
N LEU A 49 16.03 5.15 -24.44
CA LEU A 49 15.75 6.32 -25.28
C LEU A 49 14.78 7.29 -24.61
N LEU A 50 13.75 6.77 -23.92
CA LEU A 50 12.83 7.58 -23.12
C LEU A 50 13.55 8.31 -21.98
N GLU A 51 14.64 7.75 -21.45
CA GLU A 51 15.49 8.44 -20.47
C GLU A 51 16.10 9.72 -21.06
N TYR A 52 16.62 9.68 -22.30
CA TYR A 52 17.19 10.86 -22.95
C TYR A 52 16.17 11.98 -23.14
N ILE A 53 14.95 11.62 -23.57
CA ILE A 53 13.84 12.57 -23.74
C ILE A 53 13.42 13.14 -22.38
N SER A 54 13.26 12.28 -21.38
CA SER A 54 12.87 12.65 -20.02
C SER A 54 13.91 13.56 -19.36
N TYR A 55 15.20 13.27 -19.56
CA TYR A 55 16.30 14.10 -19.07
C TYR A 55 16.23 15.55 -19.57
N ARG A 56 15.74 15.77 -20.78
CA ARG A 56 15.60 17.12 -21.35
C ARG A 56 14.29 17.80 -20.99
N LYS A 57 13.17 17.08 -21.06
CA LYS A 57 11.83 17.69 -21.03
C LYS A 57 11.09 17.53 -19.69
N ILE A 58 11.33 16.47 -18.93
CA ILE A 58 10.51 16.12 -17.76
C ILE A 58 11.42 15.81 -16.57
N SER A 59 11.69 16.83 -15.75
CA SER A 59 12.61 16.73 -14.60
C SER A 59 12.25 15.67 -13.57
N ILE A 60 10.97 15.28 -13.52
CA ILE A 60 10.47 14.32 -12.55
C ILE A 60 10.68 12.88 -13.05
N LEU A 61 10.67 12.62 -14.36
CA LEU A 61 10.79 11.25 -14.94
C LEU A 61 12.23 10.83 -15.25
N LYS A 62 13.23 11.65 -14.93
CA LYS A 62 14.60 11.53 -15.47
C LYS A 62 15.28 10.18 -15.24
N PHE A 63 14.98 9.49 -14.14
CA PHE A 63 15.72 8.32 -13.70
C PHE A 63 14.91 7.00 -13.77
N TYR A 64 13.60 7.07 -13.97
CA TYR A 64 12.74 5.88 -13.96
C TYR A 64 12.93 4.97 -15.19
N PRO A 65 13.01 5.48 -16.44
CA PRO A 65 13.12 4.62 -17.62
C PRO A 65 14.34 3.70 -17.57
N ILE A 66 15.52 4.22 -17.22
CA ILE A 66 16.73 3.40 -17.12
C ILE A 66 16.68 2.41 -15.95
N SER A 67 15.98 2.76 -14.86
CA SER A 67 15.80 1.84 -13.73
C SER A 67 14.87 0.67 -14.10
N ILE A 68 13.81 0.95 -14.88
CA ILE A 68 12.91 -0.06 -15.43
C ILE A 68 13.69 -0.97 -16.39
N PHE A 69 14.52 -0.38 -17.26
CA PHE A 69 15.38 -1.13 -18.18
C PHE A 69 16.30 -2.09 -17.41
N ILE A 70 17.01 -1.61 -16.38
CA ILE A 70 17.88 -2.45 -15.54
C ILE A 70 17.09 -3.58 -14.88
N LEU A 71 15.91 -3.27 -14.31
CA LEU A 71 15.07 -4.28 -13.69
C LEU A 71 14.64 -5.34 -14.71
N SER A 72 14.22 -4.94 -15.92
CA SER A 72 13.85 -5.89 -16.98
C SER A 72 15.03 -6.74 -17.44
N THR A 73 16.21 -6.16 -17.65
CA THR A 73 17.41 -6.92 -18.03
C THR A 73 17.84 -7.89 -16.93
N PHE A 74 17.70 -7.50 -15.66
CA PHE A 74 17.93 -8.42 -14.54
C PHE A 74 16.93 -9.59 -14.56
N LEU A 75 15.65 -9.34 -14.85
CA LEU A 75 14.64 -10.38 -14.93
C LEU A 75 14.87 -11.34 -16.11
N THR A 76 15.29 -10.85 -17.29
CA THR A 76 15.62 -11.72 -18.43
C THR A 76 16.83 -12.61 -18.13
N ILE A 77 17.86 -12.07 -17.46
CA ILE A 77 19.03 -12.86 -17.03
C ILE A 77 18.62 -14.01 -16.11
N LEU A 78 17.63 -13.80 -15.23
CA LEU A 78 17.10 -14.86 -14.36
C LEU A 78 16.37 -15.96 -15.14
N MET A 79 15.80 -15.65 -16.30
CA MET A 79 15.07 -16.61 -17.14
C MET A 79 16.01 -17.42 -18.06
N ASP A 80 17.04 -16.78 -18.61
CA ASP A 80 17.90 -17.32 -19.68
C ASP A 80 19.23 -17.91 -19.21
N PHE A 81 19.34 -18.31 -17.93
CA PHE A 81 20.61 -18.73 -17.30
C PHE A 81 21.40 -19.81 -18.06
N ASN A 82 20.78 -20.60 -18.94
CA ASN A 82 21.43 -21.70 -19.65
C ASN A 82 21.93 -21.36 -21.07
N TYR A 83 21.60 -20.19 -21.65
CA TYR A 83 21.99 -19.85 -23.02
C TYR A 83 23.11 -18.79 -23.07
N PHE A 84 24.36 -19.26 -23.15
CA PHE A 84 25.56 -18.43 -22.95
C PHE A 84 25.69 -17.20 -23.88
N PRO A 85 25.43 -17.27 -25.20
CA PRO A 85 25.65 -16.13 -26.10
C PRO A 85 24.74 -14.93 -25.80
N ALA A 86 23.45 -15.18 -25.59
CA ALA A 86 22.50 -14.11 -25.30
C ALA A 86 22.63 -13.61 -23.85
N LEU A 87 22.87 -14.52 -22.90
CA LEU A 87 23.18 -14.18 -21.51
C LEU A 87 24.38 -13.22 -21.42
N ALA A 88 25.44 -13.45 -22.18
CA ALA A 88 26.62 -12.58 -22.20
C ALA A 88 26.26 -11.16 -22.64
N LEU A 89 25.45 -11.00 -23.69
CA LEU A 89 24.98 -9.69 -24.16
C LEU A 89 24.07 -9.00 -23.13
N GLN A 90 23.17 -9.74 -22.48
CA GLN A 90 22.32 -9.20 -21.41
C GLN A 90 23.16 -8.74 -20.20
N ILE A 91 24.17 -9.51 -19.78
CA ILE A 91 25.10 -9.13 -18.71
C ILE A 91 25.89 -7.88 -19.10
N ILE A 92 26.36 -7.79 -20.36
CA ILE A 92 27.04 -6.60 -20.87
C ILE A 92 26.11 -5.38 -20.79
N ALA A 93 24.86 -5.50 -21.25
CA ALA A 93 23.86 -4.43 -21.15
C ALA A 93 23.60 -4.01 -19.69
N LEU A 94 23.55 -4.97 -18.76
CA LEU A 94 23.40 -4.70 -17.33
C LEU A 94 24.61 -3.95 -16.75
N ILE A 95 25.83 -4.39 -17.05
CA ILE A 95 27.06 -3.74 -16.57
C ILE A 95 27.15 -2.31 -17.10
N PHE A 96 26.90 -2.10 -18.40
CA PHE A 96 26.91 -0.77 -18.98
C PHE A 96 25.81 0.12 -18.35
N SER A 97 24.59 -0.36 -18.20
CA SER A 97 23.51 0.43 -17.59
C SER A 97 23.79 0.81 -16.13
N ILE A 98 24.40 -0.07 -15.33
CA ILE A 98 24.86 0.25 -13.97
C ILE A 98 25.97 1.29 -13.99
N ARG A 99 26.99 1.10 -14.84
CA ARG A 99 28.12 2.04 -14.96
C ARG A 99 27.64 3.43 -15.36
N TYR A 100 26.68 3.50 -16.28
CA TYR A 100 26.06 4.73 -16.70
C TYR A 100 25.43 5.51 -15.54
N ILE A 101 24.71 4.83 -14.64
CA ILE A 101 24.14 5.45 -13.44
C ILE A 101 25.25 5.92 -12.49
N MET A 102 26.29 5.10 -12.30
CA MET A 102 27.40 5.42 -11.41
C MET A 102 28.17 6.66 -11.86
N ASP A 103 28.42 6.78 -13.16
CA ASP A 103 29.25 7.83 -13.75
C ASP A 103 28.47 9.14 -13.96
N ASN A 104 27.17 9.06 -14.30
CA ASN A 104 26.41 10.23 -14.76
C ASN A 104 25.31 10.71 -13.82
N ASP A 105 24.92 9.95 -12.79
CA ASP A 105 23.78 10.32 -11.95
C ASP A 105 24.11 10.53 -10.46
N ARG A 106 23.91 11.76 -9.99
CA ARG A 106 24.01 12.13 -8.57
C ARG A 106 22.92 11.45 -7.72
N MET A 107 21.87 10.93 -8.36
CA MET A 107 20.73 10.26 -7.75
C MET A 107 20.86 8.73 -7.74
N LYS A 108 22.07 8.16 -7.87
CA LYS A 108 22.32 6.70 -7.85
C LYS A 108 21.61 5.92 -6.74
N LYS A 109 21.45 6.52 -5.54
CA LYS A 109 20.71 5.89 -4.42
C LYS A 109 19.22 5.69 -4.75
N TYR A 110 18.61 6.58 -5.52
CA TYR A 110 17.19 6.49 -5.90
C TYR A 110 16.94 5.40 -6.93
N HIS A 111 17.86 5.19 -7.87
CA HIS A 111 17.81 4.04 -8.78
C HIS A 111 17.80 2.72 -8.01
N LEU A 112 18.75 2.56 -7.08
CA LEU A 112 18.85 1.35 -6.27
C LEU A 112 17.56 1.10 -5.48
N VAL A 113 17.03 2.13 -4.81
CA VAL A 113 15.77 2.01 -4.05
C VAL A 113 14.61 1.65 -4.96
N TYR A 114 14.50 2.26 -6.16
CA TYR A 114 13.44 1.95 -7.11
C TYR A 114 13.54 0.52 -7.65
N ILE A 115 14.74 0.05 -7.99
CA ILE A 115 14.97 -1.31 -8.49
C ILE A 115 14.64 -2.34 -7.41
N ILE A 116 15.14 -2.16 -6.18
CA ILE A 116 14.85 -3.07 -5.06
C ILE A 116 13.33 -3.08 -4.78
N TYR A 117 12.71 -1.91 -4.72
CA TYR A 117 11.27 -1.81 -4.48
C TYR A 117 10.47 -2.46 -5.61
N GLY A 118 10.79 -2.17 -6.88
CA GLY A 118 10.16 -2.79 -8.04
C GLY A 118 10.30 -4.31 -8.04
N PHE A 119 11.49 -4.83 -7.71
CA PHE A 119 11.71 -6.27 -7.58
C PHE A 119 10.86 -6.89 -6.47
N LEU A 120 10.84 -6.30 -5.27
CA LEU A 120 9.99 -6.76 -4.17
C LEU A 120 8.50 -6.72 -4.53
N MET A 121 8.05 -5.68 -5.25
CA MET A 121 6.69 -5.55 -5.72
C MET A 121 6.33 -6.66 -6.71
N LEU A 122 7.22 -7.00 -7.65
CA LEU A 122 7.02 -8.12 -8.58
C LEU A 122 6.93 -9.47 -7.87
N LEU A 123 7.74 -9.67 -6.82
CA LEU A 123 7.73 -10.90 -6.01
C LEU A 123 6.47 -10.99 -5.16
N LEU A 124 6.14 -9.93 -4.41
CA LEU A 124 4.95 -9.89 -3.56
C LEU A 124 3.65 -9.96 -4.35
N SER A 125 3.60 -9.37 -5.54
CA SER A 125 2.43 -9.44 -6.43
C SER A 125 2.21 -10.81 -7.08
N SER A 126 3.11 -11.78 -6.84
CA SER A 126 3.11 -13.08 -7.51
C SER A 126 3.23 -12.98 -9.04
N LEU A 127 3.69 -11.84 -9.58
CA LEU A 127 4.07 -11.74 -10.99
C LEU A 127 5.35 -12.52 -11.26
N LEU A 128 6.28 -12.51 -10.31
CA LEU A 128 7.44 -13.40 -10.30
C LEU A 128 7.18 -14.54 -9.32
N ARG A 129 6.92 -15.74 -9.83
CA ARG A 129 6.75 -16.95 -9.03
C ARG A 129 8.01 -17.80 -9.12
N VAL A 130 8.41 -18.36 -7.98
CA VAL A 130 9.48 -19.37 -7.94
C VAL A 130 8.81 -20.75 -7.90
N ILE A 131 8.83 -21.44 -9.03
CA ILE A 131 8.20 -22.76 -9.20
C ILE A 131 9.24 -23.69 -9.82
N SER A 132 9.42 -24.87 -9.26
CA SER A 132 10.27 -25.91 -9.84
C SER A 132 9.52 -26.60 -10.99
N PHE A 133 9.96 -26.40 -12.22
CA PHE A 133 9.52 -27.20 -13.37
C PHE A 133 10.49 -28.35 -13.63
N GLU A 134 9.98 -29.46 -14.16
CA GLU A 134 10.82 -30.43 -14.84
C GLU A 134 11.57 -29.72 -15.97
N ARG A 135 12.89 -29.92 -16.07
CA ARG A 135 13.82 -29.10 -16.88
C ARG A 135 13.27 -28.82 -18.28
N LEU A 136 12.74 -27.61 -18.49
CA LEU A 136 12.43 -27.13 -19.82
C LEU A 136 13.74 -26.62 -20.46
N SER A 137 14.08 -27.14 -21.63
CA SER A 137 15.20 -26.63 -22.44
C SER A 137 14.84 -25.33 -23.17
N GLN A 138 13.61 -24.85 -23.04
CA GLN A 138 13.04 -23.74 -23.78
C GLN A 138 12.16 -22.88 -22.86
N VAL A 139 12.01 -21.61 -23.21
CA VAL A 139 11.14 -20.66 -22.52
C VAL A 139 9.75 -20.73 -23.16
N LEU A 140 8.74 -21.12 -22.38
CA LEU A 140 7.37 -21.21 -22.87
C LEU A 140 6.65 -19.88 -22.64
N ILE A 141 6.04 -19.36 -23.70
CA ILE A 141 5.27 -18.11 -23.68
C ILE A 141 3.82 -18.42 -24.05
N PHE A 142 2.92 -18.28 -23.09
CA PHE A 142 1.51 -18.65 -23.23
C PHE A 142 0.57 -17.65 -22.55
N ASN A 143 -0.74 -17.80 -22.75
CA ASN A 143 -1.71 -16.86 -22.22
C ASN A 143 -1.89 -17.16 -20.73
N ILE A 144 -2.06 -16.13 -19.91
CA ILE A 144 -2.39 -16.35 -18.51
C ILE A 144 -3.72 -17.09 -18.32
N GLY A 145 -4.64 -17.00 -19.30
CA GLY A 145 -5.87 -17.79 -19.32
C GLY A 145 -5.66 -19.30 -19.53
N ASP A 146 -4.48 -19.72 -20.01
CA ASP A 146 -4.10 -21.13 -20.09
C ASP A 146 -3.41 -21.61 -18.80
N ASP A 147 -2.88 -20.68 -17.98
CA ASP A 147 -2.24 -20.95 -16.68
C ASP A 147 -3.26 -21.05 -15.52
N ILE A 148 -4.36 -20.30 -15.63
CA ILE A 148 -5.39 -20.15 -14.60
C ILE A 148 -6.74 -20.50 -15.22
N ASN A 149 -7.56 -21.31 -14.55
CA ASN A 149 -8.92 -21.64 -14.98
C ASN A 149 -9.66 -20.39 -15.51
N VAL A 150 -10.17 -20.44 -16.75
CA VAL A 150 -10.69 -19.31 -17.54
C VAL A 150 -11.75 -18.44 -16.83
N LYS A 151 -12.39 -18.95 -15.77
CA LYS A 151 -13.35 -18.21 -14.93
C LYS A 151 -12.71 -17.31 -13.85
N GLY A 152 -11.37 -17.34 -13.70
CA GLY A 152 -10.64 -16.69 -12.61
C GLY A 152 -9.52 -15.72 -13.03
N VAL A 153 -9.45 -15.29 -14.29
CA VAL A 153 -8.45 -14.28 -14.72
C VAL A 153 -8.99 -12.88 -14.46
N PRO A 154 -8.35 -12.05 -13.60
CA PRO A 154 -8.81 -10.69 -13.33
C PRO A 154 -8.77 -9.84 -14.59
N PHE A 155 -9.63 -8.82 -14.68
CA PHE A 155 -9.71 -7.93 -15.84
C PHE A 155 -8.35 -7.32 -16.24
N PHE A 156 -7.53 -6.91 -15.25
CA PHE A 156 -6.19 -6.38 -15.52
C PHE A 156 -5.21 -7.40 -16.09
N PHE A 157 -5.53 -8.69 -16.08
CA PHE A 157 -4.76 -9.79 -16.63
C PHE A 157 -5.42 -10.42 -17.86
N SER A 158 -6.51 -9.87 -18.40
CA SER A 158 -7.22 -10.48 -19.53
C SER A 158 -6.36 -10.69 -20.79
N ASN A 159 -5.32 -9.85 -20.96
CA ASN A 159 -4.32 -9.95 -22.02
C ASN A 159 -2.93 -10.30 -21.46
N GLY A 160 -2.91 -11.07 -20.37
CA GLY A 160 -1.69 -11.46 -19.69
C GLY A 160 -0.88 -12.50 -20.46
N VAL A 161 0.44 -12.37 -20.39
CA VAL A 161 1.40 -13.32 -20.91
C VAL A 161 2.12 -13.97 -19.74
N VAL A 162 2.25 -15.29 -19.78
CA VAL A 162 3.07 -16.05 -18.85
C VAL A 162 4.31 -16.50 -19.59
N ILE A 163 5.47 -16.12 -19.08
CA ILE A 163 6.79 -16.54 -19.50
C ILE A 163 7.27 -17.55 -18.46
N ALA A 164 7.15 -18.84 -18.76
CA ALA A 164 7.72 -19.88 -17.92
C ALA A 164 9.19 -20.09 -18.34
N GLY A 165 10.10 -19.67 -17.46
CA GLY A 165 11.53 -19.85 -17.63
C GLY A 165 11.95 -21.30 -17.48
N MET A 166 13.20 -21.59 -17.83
CA MET A 166 13.71 -22.96 -18.02
C MET A 166 13.72 -23.87 -16.78
N ARG A 167 13.68 -23.32 -15.56
CA ARG A 167 13.79 -24.14 -14.32
C ARG A 167 13.01 -23.66 -13.11
N TYR A 168 13.14 -22.38 -12.75
CA TYR A 168 12.73 -21.92 -11.40
C TYR A 168 11.81 -20.71 -11.39
N PHE A 169 11.70 -19.98 -12.49
CA PHE A 169 10.99 -18.71 -12.49
C PHE A 169 9.86 -18.75 -13.52
N VAL A 170 8.68 -18.38 -13.08
CA VAL A 170 7.55 -18.06 -13.95
C VAL A 170 7.24 -16.60 -13.79
N PHE A 171 7.26 -15.89 -14.90
CA PHE A 171 6.91 -14.49 -14.94
C PHE A 171 5.57 -14.32 -15.61
N SER A 172 4.58 -13.93 -14.83
CA SER A 172 3.26 -13.55 -15.32
C SER A 172 3.22 -12.05 -15.47
N PHE A 173 2.73 -11.59 -16.60
CA PHE A 173 2.80 -10.19 -16.98
C PHE A 173 1.52 -9.76 -17.66
N SER A 174 1.10 -8.52 -17.44
CA SER A 174 0.07 -7.89 -18.26
C SER A 174 0.46 -6.45 -18.54
N PHE A 175 0.23 -6.00 -19.78
CA PHE A 175 0.55 -4.64 -20.20
C PHE A 175 -0.19 -3.60 -19.35
N GLN A 176 -1.49 -3.80 -19.11
CA GLN A 176 -2.30 -2.91 -18.28
C GLN A 176 -1.76 -2.85 -16.86
N TYR A 177 -1.41 -4.00 -16.29
CA TYR A 177 -0.94 -4.10 -14.92
C TYR A 177 0.45 -3.46 -14.73
N MET A 178 1.33 -3.59 -15.73
CA MET A 178 2.62 -2.89 -15.71
C MET A 178 2.47 -1.39 -15.71
N ILE A 179 1.61 -0.84 -16.56
CA ILE A 179 1.38 0.61 -16.59
C ILE A 179 0.96 1.08 -15.19
N ILE A 180 0.05 0.35 -14.54
CA ILE A 180 -0.41 0.66 -13.19
C ILE A 180 0.74 0.57 -12.18
N ILE A 181 1.52 -0.51 -12.17
CA ILE A 181 2.68 -0.67 -11.28
C ILE A 181 3.71 0.44 -11.50
N LEU A 182 3.99 0.81 -12.75
CA LEU A 182 4.95 1.87 -13.07
C LEU A 182 4.46 3.22 -12.56
N ILE A 183 3.18 3.56 -12.78
CA ILE A 183 2.56 4.78 -12.28
C ILE A 183 2.56 4.80 -10.74
N LEU A 184 2.16 3.70 -10.09
CA LEU A 184 2.15 3.60 -8.63
C LEU A 184 3.56 3.69 -8.04
N GLY A 185 4.52 2.95 -8.59
CA GLY A 185 5.92 3.01 -8.16
C GLY A 185 6.53 4.40 -8.32
N PHE A 186 6.19 5.10 -9.40
CA PHE A 186 6.55 6.50 -9.62
C PHE A 186 5.94 7.43 -8.57
N LEU A 187 4.62 7.37 -8.38
CA LEU A 187 3.89 8.21 -7.42
C LEU A 187 4.40 8.00 -6.00
N LEU A 188 4.62 6.75 -5.60
CA LEU A 188 5.15 6.39 -4.30
C LEU A 188 6.53 6.99 -4.04
N LEU A 189 7.47 6.81 -4.96
CA LEU A 189 8.82 7.30 -4.76
C LEU A 189 8.83 8.83 -4.71
N GLU A 190 8.02 9.48 -5.54
CA GLU A 190 7.86 10.94 -5.50
C GLU A 190 7.19 11.42 -4.20
N ASN A 191 6.14 10.75 -3.72
CA ASN A 191 5.47 11.06 -2.47
C ASN A 191 6.44 10.91 -1.29
N ALA A 192 7.14 9.77 -1.21
CA ALA A 192 8.16 9.52 -0.19
C ALA A 192 9.28 10.58 -0.23
N ARG A 193 9.78 10.91 -1.43
CA ARG A 193 10.79 11.95 -1.63
C ARG A 193 10.32 13.31 -1.14
N LYS A 194 9.11 13.74 -1.51
CA LYS A 194 8.54 15.02 -1.10
C LYS A 194 8.31 15.11 0.41
N ILE A 195 7.82 14.03 1.04
CA ILE A 195 7.65 13.94 2.50
C ILE A 195 9.02 14.11 3.19
N ILE A 196 10.05 13.38 2.72
CA ILE A 196 11.41 13.49 3.25
C ILE A 196 12.02 14.87 2.99
N GLN A 197 11.74 15.50 1.85
CA GLN A 197 12.22 16.86 1.57
C GLN A 197 11.60 17.87 2.54
N ILE A 198 10.29 17.77 2.80
CA ILE A 198 9.60 18.61 3.79
C ILE A 198 10.22 18.45 5.18
N SER A 199 10.71 17.26 5.54
CA SER A 199 11.34 17.01 6.84
C SER A 199 12.79 17.50 6.93
N LYS A 200 13.54 17.52 5.83
CA LYS A 200 14.96 17.93 5.80
C LYS A 200 15.17 19.44 5.86
N VAL A 201 14.15 20.27 5.60
CA VAL A 201 14.34 21.71 5.35
C VAL A 201 14.94 22.51 6.52
N LYS A 202 14.99 22.05 7.79
CA LYS A 202 15.53 22.93 8.87
C LYS A 202 16.11 22.31 10.15
N ASN A 203 16.32 20.99 10.24
CA ASN A 203 16.88 20.36 11.46
C ASN A 203 18.38 20.09 11.37
N GLN A 204 19.21 21.14 11.34
CA GLN A 204 20.65 21.03 11.63
C GLN A 204 20.98 21.11 13.14
N GLY A 205 19.99 21.25 14.04
CA GLY A 205 20.24 21.52 15.47
C GLY A 205 19.93 20.37 16.44
N LYS A 206 18.70 19.84 16.47
CA LYS A 206 18.29 18.77 17.40
C LYS A 206 17.21 17.93 16.76
N SER A 207 17.51 16.66 16.47
CA SER A 207 16.56 15.71 15.90
C SER A 207 15.54 15.29 16.97
N ASN A 208 14.33 15.88 16.92
CA ASN A 208 13.20 15.26 17.59
C ASN A 208 12.90 13.92 16.89
N LEU A 209 13.34 12.83 17.50
CA LEU A 209 13.09 11.45 17.09
C LEU A 209 11.61 11.21 16.73
N LEU A 210 10.70 11.86 17.45
CA LEU A 210 9.24 11.89 17.20
C LEU A 210 8.85 12.42 15.81
N ASN A 211 9.55 13.43 15.30
CA ASN A 211 9.29 13.97 13.96
C ASN A 211 9.83 13.02 12.89
N LEU A 212 10.95 12.33 13.15
CA LEU A 212 11.49 11.30 12.25
C LEU A 212 10.60 10.05 12.20
N THR A 213 10.06 9.61 13.34
CA THR A 213 9.15 8.45 13.41
C THR A 213 7.80 8.74 12.77
N SER A 214 7.19 9.90 13.03
CA SER A 214 5.95 10.31 12.37
C SER A 214 6.13 10.38 10.86
N MET A 215 7.22 10.98 10.38
CA MET A 215 7.47 11.10 8.93
C MET A 215 7.79 9.76 8.27
N SER A 216 8.51 8.87 8.95
CA SER A 216 8.73 7.50 8.46
C SER A 216 7.39 6.76 8.35
N PHE A 217 6.51 6.95 9.34
CA PHE A 217 5.17 6.37 9.34
C PHE A 217 4.26 6.97 8.25
N SER A 218 4.35 8.26 7.95
CA SER A 218 3.64 8.88 6.84
C SER A 218 4.08 8.28 5.49
N VAL A 219 5.37 7.99 5.33
CA VAL A 219 5.90 7.30 4.14
C VAL A 219 5.35 5.88 4.06
N PHE A 220 5.35 5.13 5.17
CA PHE A 220 4.77 3.77 5.21
C PHE A 220 3.26 3.76 4.97
N SER A 221 2.52 4.76 5.46
CA SER A 221 1.06 4.87 5.25
C SER A 221 0.74 5.09 3.76
N CYS A 222 1.52 5.95 3.07
CA CYS A 222 1.40 6.11 1.61
C CYS A 222 1.75 4.81 0.86
N GLN A 223 2.68 4.01 1.37
CA GLN A 223 3.02 2.70 0.79
C GLN A 223 1.92 1.66 1.01
N CYS A 224 1.17 1.75 2.12
CA CYS A 224 0.05 0.85 2.39
C CYS A 224 -1.02 0.93 1.30
N GLU A 225 -1.35 2.12 0.77
CA GLU A 225 -2.28 2.29 -0.37
C GLU A 225 -1.85 1.47 -1.60
N THR A 226 -0.54 1.38 -1.84
CA THR A 226 -0.03 0.64 -2.99
C THR A 226 0.08 -0.86 -2.72
N VAL A 227 0.51 -1.28 -1.53
CA VAL A 227 0.49 -2.70 -1.14
C VAL A 227 -0.93 -3.25 -1.19
N THR A 228 -1.93 -2.45 -0.79
CA THR A 228 -3.35 -2.82 -0.87
C THR A 228 -3.85 -2.94 -2.31
N SER A 229 -3.31 -2.17 -3.25
CA SER A 229 -3.63 -2.32 -4.67
C SER A 229 -3.02 -3.56 -5.32
N ILE A 230 -1.98 -4.15 -4.71
CA ILE A 230 -1.30 -5.34 -5.24
C ILE A 230 -1.94 -6.63 -4.76
N ILE A 231 -2.48 -6.63 -3.54
CA ILE A 231 -3.11 -7.81 -2.93
C ILE A 231 -4.21 -8.44 -3.81
N PRO A 232 -5.06 -7.67 -4.52
CA PRO A 232 -6.03 -8.25 -5.42
C PRO A 232 -5.44 -9.00 -6.63
N ALA A 233 -4.20 -8.73 -7.01
CA ALA A 233 -3.50 -9.50 -8.05
C ALA A 233 -3.09 -10.90 -7.55
N ILE A 234 -2.88 -11.06 -6.24
CA ILE A 234 -2.55 -12.34 -5.60
C ILE A 234 -3.83 -13.19 -5.39
N GLY A 235 -4.97 -12.55 -5.12
CA GLY A 235 -6.27 -13.22 -4.93
C GLY A 235 -7.11 -13.40 -6.20
N ALA A 236 -6.43 -13.49 -7.35
CA ALA A 236 -6.99 -13.38 -8.68
C ALA A 236 -8.21 -14.27 -8.97
N GLU A 237 -8.37 -15.41 -8.31
CA GLU A 237 -9.44 -16.36 -8.61
C GLU A 237 -10.83 -15.97 -8.08
N ILE A 238 -10.94 -15.11 -7.05
CA ILE A 238 -12.23 -14.89 -6.33
C ILE A 238 -12.79 -13.47 -6.49
N LEU A 239 -11.98 -12.45 -6.81
CA LEU A 239 -12.34 -11.04 -6.59
C LEU A 239 -12.15 -10.10 -7.79
N GLY A 240 -12.17 -10.62 -9.03
CA GLY A 240 -11.91 -9.83 -10.25
C GLY A 240 -12.77 -8.55 -10.41
N ILE A 241 -13.99 -8.51 -9.86
CA ILE A 241 -14.88 -7.34 -9.93
C ILE A 241 -14.62 -6.34 -8.80
N ILE A 242 -14.25 -6.82 -7.59
CA ILE A 242 -14.11 -5.97 -6.40
C ILE A 242 -12.69 -5.39 -6.28
N SER A 243 -11.71 -6.02 -6.92
CA SER A 243 -10.32 -5.54 -7.00
C SER A 243 -10.19 -4.19 -7.69
N LEU A 244 -10.98 -3.96 -8.75
CA LEU A 244 -10.89 -2.78 -9.58
C LEU A 244 -11.25 -1.48 -8.83
N PRO A 245 -12.36 -1.40 -8.06
CA PRO A 245 -12.63 -0.26 -7.19
C PRO A 245 -11.50 0.05 -6.21
N ILE A 246 -10.92 -0.96 -5.56
CA ILE A 246 -9.87 -0.77 -4.54
C ILE A 246 -8.55 -0.29 -5.16
N ILE A 247 -8.15 -0.86 -6.30
CA ILE A 247 -6.98 -0.40 -7.07
C ILE A 247 -7.19 1.04 -7.53
N THR A 248 -8.39 1.34 -8.04
CA THR A 248 -8.75 2.68 -8.52
C THR A 248 -8.73 3.69 -7.37
N GLU A 249 -9.32 3.35 -6.22
CA GLU A 249 -9.30 4.16 -5.01
C GLU A 249 -7.88 4.44 -4.54
N SER A 250 -7.05 3.39 -4.42
CA SER A 250 -5.65 3.51 -4.03
C SER A 250 -4.86 4.41 -4.97
N LEU A 251 -5.07 4.28 -6.29
CA LEU A 251 -4.44 5.12 -7.30
C LEU A 251 -4.90 6.59 -7.20
N ILE A 252 -6.20 6.83 -7.00
CA ILE A 252 -6.75 8.18 -6.79
C ILE A 252 -6.16 8.82 -5.53
N LEU A 253 -6.09 8.08 -4.42
CA LEU A 253 -5.52 8.56 -3.16
C LEU A 253 -4.03 8.88 -3.31
N SER A 254 -3.26 8.01 -3.98
CA SER A 254 -1.83 8.24 -4.22
C SER A 254 -1.56 9.45 -5.15
N ILE A 255 -2.38 9.64 -6.19
CA ILE A 255 -2.36 10.87 -7.01
C ILE A 255 -2.74 12.09 -6.18
N GLY A 256 -3.77 11.96 -5.33
CA GLY A 256 -4.23 12.98 -4.40
C GLY A 256 -3.12 13.44 -3.46
N THR A 257 -2.37 12.49 -2.89
CA THR A 257 -1.18 12.77 -2.05
C THR A 257 -0.12 13.52 -2.84
N PHE A 258 0.19 13.08 -4.07
CA PHE A 258 1.19 13.72 -4.92
C PHE A 258 0.85 15.18 -5.22
N LEU A 259 -0.41 15.43 -5.60
CA LEU A 259 -0.93 16.77 -5.87
C LEU A 259 -0.93 17.61 -4.58
N TYR A 260 -1.43 17.06 -3.49
CA TYR A 260 -1.46 17.73 -2.20
C TYR A 260 -0.08 18.20 -1.74
N LEU A 261 0.91 17.30 -1.73
CA LEU A 261 2.29 17.64 -1.36
C LEU A 261 2.89 18.70 -2.28
N HIS A 262 2.55 18.67 -3.58
CA HIS A 262 2.99 19.70 -4.53
C HIS A 262 2.39 21.08 -4.22
N PHE A 263 1.12 21.14 -3.81
CA PHE A 263 0.46 22.39 -3.44
C PHE A 263 0.90 22.93 -2.08
N VAL A 264 1.15 22.06 -1.09
CA VAL A 264 1.65 22.46 0.23
C VAL A 264 3.04 23.09 0.12
N GLN A 265 3.95 22.49 -0.66
CA GLN A 265 5.28 23.05 -0.90
C GLN A 265 5.26 24.44 -1.55
N ARG A 266 4.20 24.77 -2.30
CA ARG A 266 4.02 26.07 -2.98
C ARG A 266 3.23 27.10 -2.16
N GLU A 267 2.99 26.84 -0.87
CA GLU A 267 2.30 27.73 0.09
C GLU A 267 0.85 28.15 -0.28
N ARG A 268 0.27 27.64 -1.37
CA ARG A 268 -1.00 28.18 -1.89
C ARG A 268 -2.25 27.65 -1.19
N TYR A 269 -2.23 26.47 -0.57
CA TYR A 269 -3.46 25.82 -0.10
C TYR A 269 -3.30 24.97 1.17
N GLY A 270 -3.78 25.49 2.30
CA GLY A 270 -3.99 24.74 3.55
C GLY A 270 -5.41 24.16 3.64
N ILE A 271 -5.85 23.35 2.67
CA ILE A 271 -7.23 22.84 2.61
C ILE A 271 -7.59 22.05 3.89
N PHE A 272 -6.71 21.16 4.36
CA PHE A 272 -6.92 20.39 5.59
C PHE A 272 -6.87 21.25 6.85
N GLY A 273 -5.99 22.26 6.88
CA GLY A 273 -5.98 23.28 7.95
C GLY A 273 -7.31 24.01 8.07
N LYS A 274 -7.90 24.42 6.93
CA LYS A 274 -9.20 25.12 6.89
C LYS A 274 -10.37 24.20 7.22
N LEU A 275 -10.36 22.96 6.75
CA LEU A 275 -11.43 21.97 7.03
C LEU A 275 -11.52 21.66 8.52
N TRP A 276 -10.39 21.50 9.20
CA TRP A 276 -10.37 21.13 10.62
C TRP A 276 -10.44 22.34 11.58
N ASN A 277 -10.00 23.55 11.21
CA ASN A 277 -10.01 24.71 12.11
C ASN A 277 -11.37 25.42 12.26
N SER A 278 -12.41 24.99 11.54
CA SER A 278 -13.74 25.55 11.75
C SER A 278 -14.36 25.02 13.06
N LYS A 279 -14.49 25.91 14.06
CA LYS A 279 -15.18 25.61 15.34
C LYS A 279 -16.59 25.03 15.13
N LYS A 280 -17.29 25.44 14.07
CA LYS A 280 -18.65 24.96 13.74
C LYS A 280 -18.65 23.50 13.27
N LYS A 281 -17.68 23.10 12.44
CA LYS A 281 -17.55 21.71 11.96
C LYS A 281 -17.14 20.75 13.08
N ARG A 282 -16.26 21.19 13.99
CA ARG A 282 -15.90 20.40 15.19
C ARG A 282 -17.10 20.12 16.09
N LYS A 283 -17.96 21.11 16.32
CA LYS A 283 -19.20 20.93 17.07
C LYS A 283 -20.17 19.96 16.36
N GLY A 284 -20.27 20.04 15.03
CA GLY A 284 -21.09 19.12 14.24
C GLY A 284 -20.62 17.67 14.33
N LEU A 285 -19.31 17.42 14.21
CA LEU A 285 -18.75 16.07 14.32
C LEU A 285 -18.96 15.48 15.73
N LEU A 286 -18.85 16.32 16.76
CA LEU A 286 -19.11 15.91 18.14
C LEU A 286 -20.59 15.62 18.40
N PHE A 287 -21.48 16.43 17.82
CA PHE A 287 -22.93 16.17 17.86
C PHE A 287 -23.28 14.84 17.20
N ILE A 288 -22.72 14.55 16.02
CA ILE A 288 -22.88 13.26 15.34
C ILE A 288 -22.35 12.12 16.21
N ALA A 289 -21.18 12.27 16.80
CA ALA A 289 -20.59 11.27 17.68
C ALA A 289 -21.50 10.99 18.90
N LEU A 290 -21.99 12.03 19.58
CA LEU A 290 -22.93 11.90 20.70
C LEU A 290 -24.22 11.18 20.28
N LEU A 291 -24.77 11.55 19.12
CA LEU A 291 -25.96 10.93 18.57
C LEU A 291 -25.74 9.43 18.30
N ILE A 292 -24.60 9.06 17.73
CA ILE A 292 -24.24 7.65 17.52
C ILE A 292 -24.10 6.92 18.86
N MET A 293 -23.47 7.53 19.86
CA MET A 293 -23.30 6.91 21.18
C MET A 293 -24.65 6.63 21.86
N ILE A 294 -25.59 7.58 21.78
CA ILE A 294 -26.95 7.45 22.34
C ILE A 294 -27.79 6.42 21.56
N LEU A 295 -27.66 6.36 20.23
CA LEU A 295 -28.38 5.41 19.39
C LEU A 295 -27.76 4.00 19.43
N SER A 296 -26.50 3.86 19.86
CA SER A 296 -25.80 2.58 19.84
C SER A 296 -26.46 1.46 20.66
N PRO A 297 -27.04 1.68 21.85
CA PRO A 297 -27.72 0.62 22.59
C PRO A 297 -28.99 0.15 21.86
N ILE A 298 -29.69 1.06 21.18
CA ILE A 298 -30.86 0.73 20.35
C ILE A 298 -30.42 -0.13 19.16
N LEU A 299 -29.34 0.27 18.47
CA LEU A 299 -28.77 -0.48 17.34
C LEU A 299 -28.27 -1.86 17.76
N ILE A 300 -27.60 -1.98 18.91
CA ILE A 300 -27.16 -3.28 19.46
C ILE A 300 -28.37 -4.15 19.79
N THR A 301 -29.37 -3.62 20.49
CA THR A 301 -30.56 -4.39 20.87
C THR A 301 -31.33 -4.87 19.64
N PHE A 302 -31.54 -3.98 18.67
CA PHE A 302 -32.14 -4.31 17.39
C PHE A 302 -31.31 -5.38 16.65
N GLY A 303 -30.00 -5.18 16.57
CA GLY A 303 -29.10 -6.12 15.91
C GLY A 303 -29.11 -7.50 16.56
N VAL A 304 -29.09 -7.56 17.89
CA VAL A 304 -29.18 -8.82 18.65
C VAL A 304 -30.52 -9.50 18.41
N TYR A 305 -31.63 -8.74 18.41
CA TYR A 305 -32.97 -9.27 18.16
C TYR A 305 -33.10 -9.90 16.77
N PHE A 306 -32.52 -9.27 15.74
CA PHE A 306 -32.52 -9.79 14.36
C PHE A 306 -31.38 -10.77 14.06
N GLY A 307 -30.54 -11.12 15.04
CA GLY A 307 -29.42 -12.04 14.83
C GLY A 307 -28.26 -11.45 14.01
N LEU A 308 -28.19 -10.12 13.85
CA LEU A 308 -27.16 -9.42 13.08
C LEU A 308 -25.76 -9.56 13.68
N GLN A 309 -25.61 -10.00 14.94
CA GLN A 309 -24.31 -10.36 15.51
C GLN A 309 -23.61 -11.50 14.75
N ARG A 310 -24.36 -12.29 13.95
CA ARG A 310 -23.83 -13.30 13.01
C ARG A 310 -23.36 -12.71 11.69
N ASN A 311 -23.54 -11.42 11.46
CA ASN A 311 -22.95 -10.70 10.35
C ASN A 311 -21.63 -10.08 10.80
N LEU A 312 -20.54 -10.43 10.12
CA LEU A 312 -19.19 -10.00 10.49
C LEU A 312 -19.03 -8.47 10.41
N LEU A 313 -19.64 -7.81 9.40
CA LEU A 313 -19.61 -6.34 9.30
C LEU A 313 -20.33 -5.67 10.47
N PHE A 314 -21.47 -6.21 10.88
CA PHE A 314 -22.21 -5.67 12.02
C PHE A 314 -21.44 -5.90 13.33
N TYR A 315 -20.91 -7.12 13.54
CA TYR A 315 -20.16 -7.47 14.74
C TYR A 315 -18.94 -6.56 14.95
N PHE A 316 -18.08 -6.46 13.94
CA PHE A 316 -16.86 -5.66 14.01
C PHE A 316 -17.14 -4.16 13.90
N GLY A 317 -18.04 -3.77 12.99
CA GLY A 317 -18.38 -2.37 12.75
C GLY A 317 -18.98 -1.70 13.99
N THR A 318 -19.81 -2.40 14.75
CA THR A 318 -20.39 -1.87 15.99
C THR A 318 -19.31 -1.67 17.06
N ASN A 319 -18.41 -2.63 17.26
CA ASN A 319 -17.31 -2.49 18.23
C ASN A 319 -16.33 -1.38 17.87
N LEU A 320 -15.83 -1.40 16.64
CA LEU A 320 -14.88 -0.37 16.16
C LEU A 320 -15.53 1.01 16.17
N GLY A 321 -16.80 1.10 15.78
CA GLY A 321 -17.59 2.33 15.82
C GLY A 321 -17.73 2.87 17.24
N LEU A 322 -18.09 2.03 18.20
CA LEU A 322 -18.21 2.41 19.61
C LEU A 322 -16.89 2.87 20.21
N PHE A 323 -15.80 2.17 19.93
CA PHE A 323 -14.46 2.57 20.32
C PHE A 323 -14.05 3.92 19.72
N ALA A 324 -14.26 4.12 18.42
CA ALA A 324 -13.91 5.36 17.74
C ALA A 324 -14.73 6.54 18.27
N VAL A 325 -16.05 6.38 18.36
CA VAL A 325 -16.98 7.42 18.83
C VAL A 325 -16.69 7.79 20.28
N SER A 326 -16.50 6.80 21.16
CA SER A 326 -16.14 7.06 22.55
C SER A 326 -14.79 7.78 22.66
N SER A 327 -13.76 7.36 21.90
CA SER A 327 -12.47 8.04 21.93
C SER A 327 -12.55 9.52 21.52
N LEU A 328 -13.37 9.84 20.51
CA LEU A 328 -13.56 11.22 20.05
C LEU A 328 -14.29 12.08 21.09
N ILE A 329 -15.37 11.56 21.68
CA ILE A 329 -16.16 12.28 22.69
C ILE A 329 -15.31 12.54 23.93
N PHE A 330 -14.71 11.49 24.49
CA PHE A 330 -14.02 11.58 25.77
C PHE A 330 -12.69 12.33 25.66
N THR A 331 -11.97 12.23 24.54
CA THR A 331 -10.77 13.06 24.31
C THR A 331 -11.11 14.54 24.35
N ARG A 332 -12.27 14.93 23.81
CA ARG A 332 -12.72 16.33 23.85
C ARG A 332 -13.16 16.72 25.25
N LEU A 333 -14.00 15.91 25.87
CA LEU A 333 -14.54 16.15 27.21
C LEU A 333 -13.41 16.36 28.23
N PHE A 334 -12.41 15.46 28.25
CA PHE A 334 -11.24 15.59 29.12
C PHE A 334 -10.38 16.81 28.80
N SER A 335 -10.29 17.20 27.53
CA SER A 335 -9.57 18.43 27.13
C SER A 335 -10.27 19.71 27.58
N GLU A 336 -11.61 19.73 27.69
CA GLU A 336 -12.38 20.89 28.12
C GLU A 336 -12.41 21.02 29.65
N ILE A 337 -12.51 19.89 30.35
CA ILE A 337 -12.50 19.85 31.83
C ILE A 337 -11.09 20.12 32.39
N ARG A 338 -10.07 20.26 31.52
CA ARG A 338 -8.65 20.48 31.90
C ARG A 338 -8.20 19.47 32.96
N ILE A 339 -8.59 18.21 32.80
CA ILE A 339 -8.17 17.15 33.71
C ILE A 339 -6.68 16.90 33.41
N SER A 340 -5.80 17.63 34.12
CA SER A 340 -4.36 17.42 34.09
C SER A 340 -4.03 16.26 35.01
N ILE A 341 -4.41 15.05 34.60
CA ILE A 341 -3.92 13.86 35.29
C ILE A 341 -2.42 13.80 35.03
N GLY A 342 -1.62 13.88 36.09
CA GLY A 342 -0.21 13.54 36.03
C GLY A 342 -0.07 12.03 35.80
N ILE A 343 -0.29 11.58 34.56
CA ILE A 343 -0.17 10.17 34.20
C ILE A 343 1.31 9.80 34.23
N SER A 344 1.71 8.96 35.18
CA SER A 344 3.06 8.40 35.21
C SER A 344 3.32 7.55 33.97
N LYS A 345 4.58 7.41 33.54
CA LYS A 345 4.94 6.56 32.39
C LYS A 345 4.42 5.12 32.54
N VAL A 346 4.42 4.59 33.76
CA VAL A 346 3.90 3.26 34.07
C VAL A 346 2.39 3.20 33.87
N LEU A 347 1.65 4.17 34.41
CA LEU A 347 0.20 4.24 34.23
C LEU A 347 -0.18 4.37 32.74
N TYR A 348 0.60 5.13 31.95
CA TYR A 348 0.41 5.22 30.51
C TYR A 348 0.53 3.86 29.82
N VAL A 349 1.57 3.08 30.12
CA VAL A 349 1.75 1.73 29.56
C VAL A 349 0.63 0.79 29.99
N VAL A 350 0.23 0.84 31.26
CA VAL A 350 -0.88 0.01 31.77
C VAL A 350 -2.19 0.34 31.06
N LEU A 351 -2.52 1.63 30.92
CA LEU A 351 -3.70 2.08 30.18
C LEU A 351 -3.63 1.65 28.70
N ALA A 352 -2.45 1.69 28.08
CA ALA A 352 -2.25 1.25 26.70
C ALA A 352 -2.56 -0.24 26.56
N LEU A 353 -1.99 -1.06 27.44
CA LEU A 353 -2.18 -2.51 27.44
C LEU A 353 -3.64 -2.89 27.71
N LEU A 354 -4.31 -2.20 28.64
CA LEU A 354 -5.75 -2.41 28.90
C LEU A 354 -6.61 -2.01 27.70
N THR A 355 -6.31 -0.89 27.05
CA THR A 355 -6.99 -0.43 25.83
C THR A 355 -6.90 -1.50 24.73
N ILE A 356 -5.68 -2.00 24.49
CA ILE A 356 -5.41 -3.07 23.51
C ILE A 356 -6.14 -4.36 23.91
N PHE A 357 -6.01 -4.79 25.16
CA PHE A 357 -6.62 -6.02 25.66
C PHE A 357 -8.15 -6.00 25.49
N PHE A 358 -8.81 -4.92 25.94
CA PHE A 358 -10.26 -4.77 25.81
C PHE A 358 -10.76 -4.70 24.37
N MET A 359 -9.94 -4.28 23.41
CA MET A 359 -10.32 -4.30 22.00
C MET A 359 -10.01 -5.63 21.32
N VAL A 360 -8.86 -6.24 21.62
CA VAL A 360 -8.35 -7.39 20.87
C VAL A 360 -8.95 -8.72 21.34
N VAL A 361 -9.26 -8.87 22.62
CA VAL A 361 -9.75 -10.14 23.19
C VAL A 361 -11.00 -10.67 22.46
N TRP A 362 -11.82 -9.77 21.93
CA TRP A 362 -13.07 -10.07 21.23
C TRP A 362 -12.90 -10.56 19.78
N TYR A 363 -11.68 -10.51 19.27
CA TYR A 363 -11.32 -11.01 17.94
C TYR A 363 -10.58 -12.35 18.00
N VAL A 364 -10.36 -12.89 19.20
CA VAL A 364 -9.87 -14.26 19.39
C VAL A 364 -10.96 -15.24 18.96
N PRO A 365 -10.68 -16.22 18.08
CA PRO A 365 -11.71 -17.09 17.49
C PRO A 365 -12.64 -17.76 18.52
N ALA A 366 -12.11 -18.24 19.63
CA ALA A 366 -12.89 -18.88 20.69
C ALA A 366 -13.86 -17.91 21.39
N VAL A 367 -13.42 -16.69 21.69
CA VAL A 367 -14.25 -15.67 22.35
C VAL A 367 -15.34 -15.18 21.40
N LEU A 368 -14.97 -14.97 20.14
CA LEU A 368 -15.86 -14.53 19.09
C LEU A 368 -16.99 -15.54 18.83
N ASP A 369 -16.69 -16.83 18.77
CA ASP A 369 -17.71 -17.87 18.55
C ASP A 369 -18.78 -17.85 19.66
N VAL A 370 -18.36 -17.62 20.91
CA VAL A 370 -19.27 -17.48 22.05
C VAL A 370 -20.08 -16.19 21.96
N ALA A 371 -19.46 -15.07 21.61
CA ALA A 371 -20.13 -13.77 21.51
C ALA A 371 -21.16 -13.72 20.37
N VAL A 372 -20.88 -14.37 19.23
CA VAL A 372 -21.81 -14.46 18.09
C VAL A 372 -23.06 -15.29 18.43
N LYS A 373 -22.93 -16.29 19.31
CA LYS A 373 -24.03 -17.16 19.74
C LYS A 373 -24.85 -16.56 20.89
N ASN A 374 -24.27 -15.62 21.67
CA ASN A 374 -24.91 -15.06 22.86
C ASN A 374 -24.95 -13.52 22.81
N GLY A 375 -26.16 -12.96 22.60
CA GLY A 375 -26.38 -11.52 22.51
C GLY A 375 -26.01 -10.72 23.76
N LEU A 376 -26.05 -11.34 24.94
CA LEU A 376 -25.61 -10.70 26.19
C LEU A 376 -24.10 -10.49 26.17
N ILE A 377 -23.35 -11.51 25.77
CA ILE A 377 -21.88 -11.44 25.65
C ILE A 377 -21.49 -10.43 24.56
N PHE A 378 -22.22 -10.40 23.44
CA PHE A 378 -22.06 -9.36 22.41
C PHE A 378 -22.28 -7.93 22.96
N SER A 379 -23.26 -7.75 23.85
CA SER A 379 -23.53 -6.45 24.47
C SER A 379 -22.44 -6.04 25.46
N ILE A 380 -21.93 -6.98 26.26
CA ILE A 380 -20.78 -6.76 27.16
C ILE A 380 -19.56 -6.30 26.36
N MET A 381 -19.29 -6.94 25.23
CA MET A 381 -18.22 -6.54 24.31
C MET A 381 -18.34 -5.09 23.84
N GLY A 382 -19.55 -4.63 23.54
CA GLY A 382 -19.80 -3.22 23.22
C GLY A 382 -19.42 -2.27 24.36
N LEU A 383 -19.71 -2.64 25.62
CA LEU A 383 -19.29 -1.86 26.79
C LEU A 383 -17.77 -1.81 26.94
N PHE A 384 -17.08 -2.93 26.75
CA PHE A 384 -15.61 -2.95 26.75
C PHE A 384 -15.00 -2.11 25.63
N SER A 385 -15.64 -2.06 24.46
CA SER A 385 -15.23 -1.19 23.36
C SER A 385 -15.34 0.30 23.74
N VAL A 386 -16.42 0.70 24.43
CA VAL A 386 -16.59 2.05 24.97
C VAL A 386 -15.54 2.37 26.04
N LEU A 387 -15.33 1.44 26.99
CA LEU A 387 -14.32 1.59 28.04
C LEU A 387 -12.92 1.77 27.45
N SER A 388 -12.57 0.98 26.43
CA SER A 388 -11.30 1.11 25.73
C SER A 388 -11.13 2.49 25.10
N GLY A 389 -12.16 3.04 24.45
CA GLY A 389 -12.08 4.40 23.91
C GLY A 389 -11.96 5.49 24.99
N ILE A 390 -12.57 5.30 26.17
CA ILE A 390 -12.37 6.17 27.33
C ILE A 390 -10.91 6.12 27.82
N LEU A 391 -10.34 4.92 27.96
CA LEU A 391 -8.96 4.73 28.41
C LEU A 391 -7.97 5.35 27.42
N LEU A 392 -8.16 5.13 26.11
CA LEU A 392 -7.39 5.80 25.07
C LEU A 392 -7.48 7.32 25.18
N SER A 393 -8.67 7.87 25.44
CA SER A 393 -8.86 9.31 25.59
C SER A 393 -8.09 9.88 26.78
N LEU A 394 -8.08 9.16 27.91
CA LEU A 394 -7.31 9.56 29.09
C LEU A 394 -5.81 9.62 28.76
N MET A 395 -5.30 8.63 28.04
CA MET A 395 -3.90 8.62 27.60
C MET A 395 -3.55 9.76 26.65
N LEU A 396 -4.46 10.13 25.75
CA LEU A 396 -4.24 11.18 24.75
C LEU A 396 -4.40 12.61 25.31
N THR A 397 -5.09 12.77 26.43
CA THR A 397 -5.37 14.08 27.05
C THR A 397 -4.11 14.88 27.41
N PRO A 398 -3.10 14.31 28.11
CA PRO A 398 -1.88 15.05 28.47
C PRO A 398 -0.95 15.32 27.29
N ILE A 399 -1.17 14.70 26.14
CA ILE A 399 -0.30 14.83 24.97
C ILE A 399 -0.61 16.14 24.24
N ASN A 400 0.43 16.83 23.78
CA ASN A 400 0.27 18.02 22.94
C ASN A 400 -0.48 17.69 21.64
N LYS A 401 -1.10 18.70 21.01
CA LYS A 401 -1.90 18.52 19.77
C LYS A 401 -1.14 17.77 18.66
N ILE A 402 0.16 18.03 18.54
CA ILE A 402 1.04 17.38 17.57
C ILE A 402 1.20 15.89 17.90
N GLY A 403 1.54 15.54 19.14
CA GLY A 403 1.66 14.15 19.57
C GLY A 403 0.36 13.35 19.44
N ARG A 404 -0.80 13.98 19.69
CA ARG A 404 -2.11 13.35 19.43
C ARG A 404 -2.30 13.04 17.95
N SER A 405 -1.96 13.99 17.07
CA SER A 405 -2.05 13.78 15.61
C SER A 405 -1.19 12.60 15.16
N ILE A 406 0.02 12.46 15.71
CA ILE A 406 0.93 11.36 15.40
C ILE A 406 0.35 10.01 15.85
N ILE A 407 -0.27 9.97 17.04
CA ILE A 407 -0.89 8.73 17.53
C ILE A 407 -2.14 8.37 16.72
N TYR A 408 -2.95 9.35 16.33
CA TYR A 408 -4.08 9.11 15.44
C TYR A 408 -3.61 8.62 14.08
N GLU A 409 -2.57 9.21 13.50
CA GLU A 409 -1.93 8.71 12.27
C GLU A 409 -1.52 7.25 12.42
N TYR A 410 -0.83 6.91 13.51
CA TYR A 410 -0.40 5.55 13.82
C TYR A 410 -1.57 4.56 13.89
N ILE A 411 -2.60 4.90 14.68
CA ILE A 411 -3.80 4.06 14.83
C ILE A 411 -4.50 3.88 13.47
N THR A 412 -4.67 4.96 12.70
CA THR A 412 -5.31 4.89 11.39
C THR A 412 -4.49 4.11 10.35
N GLY A 413 -3.17 4.14 10.43
CA GLY A 413 -2.29 3.38 9.52
C GLY A 413 -2.21 1.89 9.85
N MET A 414 -2.48 1.50 11.10
CA MET A 414 -2.51 0.07 11.48
C MET A 414 -3.78 -0.66 11.04
N PHE A 415 -4.93 0.03 10.98
CA PHE A 415 -6.21 -0.58 10.64
C PHE A 415 -6.20 -1.29 9.27
N PRO A 416 -5.76 -0.64 8.16
CA PRO A 416 -5.70 -1.30 6.84
C PRO A 416 -4.82 -2.56 6.85
N VAL A 417 -3.71 -2.56 7.58
CA VAL A 417 -2.76 -3.69 7.63
C VAL A 417 -3.42 -4.93 8.23
N VAL A 418 -4.23 -4.77 9.28
CA VAL A 418 -4.96 -5.90 9.90
C VAL A 418 -5.95 -6.51 8.90
N PHE A 419 -6.69 -5.69 8.16
CA PHE A 419 -7.66 -6.19 7.16
C PHE A 419 -6.98 -6.80 5.94
N VAL A 420 -5.83 -6.27 5.54
CA VAL A 420 -4.94 -6.87 4.56
C VAL A 420 -4.52 -8.27 4.96
N ILE A 421 -4.07 -8.45 6.22
CA ILE A 421 -3.66 -9.78 6.72
C ILE A 421 -4.85 -10.74 6.70
N VAL A 422 -6.03 -10.30 7.16
CA VAL A 422 -7.25 -11.11 7.12
C VAL A 422 -7.59 -11.54 5.70
N LEU A 423 -7.58 -10.59 4.75
CA LEU A 423 -7.83 -10.87 3.34
C LEU A 423 -6.81 -11.85 2.77
N TYR A 424 -5.52 -11.55 2.93
CA TYR A 424 -4.42 -12.35 2.39
C TYR A 424 -4.43 -13.78 2.94
N TYR A 425 -4.57 -13.93 4.25
CA TYR A 425 -4.64 -15.24 4.89
C TYR A 425 -5.85 -16.03 4.41
N THR A 426 -7.04 -15.40 4.40
CA THR A 426 -8.29 -16.07 3.98
C THR A 426 -8.24 -16.51 2.52
N VAL A 427 -7.65 -15.69 1.64
CA VAL A 427 -7.51 -15.99 0.21
C VAL A 427 -6.50 -17.10 -0.04
N ILE A 428 -5.29 -17.01 0.53
CA ILE A 428 -4.20 -17.93 0.19
C ILE A 428 -4.38 -19.29 0.85
N THR A 429 -4.74 -19.30 2.13
CA THR A 429 -4.89 -20.56 2.86
C THR A 429 -6.24 -21.22 2.59
N SER A 430 -7.18 -20.51 1.95
CA SER A 430 -8.58 -20.94 1.80
C SER A 430 -9.21 -21.39 3.13
N SER A 431 -8.72 -20.83 4.25
CA SER A 431 -9.13 -21.21 5.59
C SER A 431 -9.84 -20.06 6.30
N GLN A 432 -10.68 -20.41 7.27
CA GLN A 432 -11.45 -19.44 8.05
C GLN A 432 -10.65 -19.04 9.29
N ILE A 433 -10.35 -17.75 9.44
CA ILE A 433 -9.77 -17.21 10.68
C ILE A 433 -10.80 -17.32 11.82
N TRP A 434 -12.05 -16.98 11.50
CA TRP A 434 -13.18 -17.04 12.41
C TRP A 434 -14.20 -18.07 11.92
N PRO A 435 -14.22 -19.30 12.47
CA PRO A 435 -15.10 -20.38 12.03
C PRO A 435 -16.60 -20.06 12.11
N ALA A 436 -16.98 -19.11 12.97
CA ALA A 436 -18.36 -18.63 13.07
C ALA A 436 -18.87 -17.93 11.81
N PHE A 437 -17.98 -17.56 10.89
CA PHE A 437 -18.28 -16.79 9.70
C PHE A 437 -17.72 -17.44 8.43
N SER A 438 -18.48 -17.41 7.35
CA SER A 438 -18.05 -17.99 6.07
C SER A 438 -16.84 -17.26 5.47
N ILE A 439 -16.05 -17.95 4.66
CA ILE A 439 -14.92 -17.38 3.89
C ILE A 439 -15.38 -16.13 3.12
N THR A 440 -16.51 -16.23 2.42
CA THR A 440 -17.09 -15.10 1.67
C THR A 440 -17.37 -13.90 2.54
N SER A 441 -17.89 -14.10 3.76
CA SER A 441 -18.17 -12.99 4.68
C SER A 441 -16.90 -12.33 5.22
N GLN A 442 -15.83 -13.11 5.45
CA GLN A 442 -14.51 -12.59 5.86
C GLN A 442 -13.85 -11.80 4.71
N LEU A 443 -14.01 -12.25 3.46
CA LEU A 443 -13.54 -11.52 2.28
C LEU A 443 -14.30 -10.20 2.10
N ILE A 444 -15.63 -10.22 2.09
CA ILE A 444 -16.45 -8.99 1.95
C ILE A 444 -16.12 -8.01 3.07
N PHE A 445 -16.00 -8.49 4.29
CA PHE A 445 -15.63 -7.66 5.43
C PHE A 445 -14.28 -6.99 5.25
N GLY A 446 -13.25 -7.75 4.91
CA GLY A 446 -11.91 -7.23 4.67
C GLY A 446 -11.91 -6.16 3.57
N LEU A 447 -12.65 -6.38 2.49
CA LEU A 447 -12.75 -5.44 1.37
C LEU A 447 -13.47 -4.15 1.75
N VAL A 448 -14.62 -4.24 2.43
CA VAL A 448 -15.39 -3.07 2.86
C VAL A 448 -14.59 -2.24 3.86
N LEU A 449 -13.97 -2.88 4.84
CA LEU A 449 -13.14 -2.15 5.80
C LEU A 449 -11.87 -1.60 5.18
N LEU A 450 -11.30 -2.28 4.18
CA LEU A 450 -10.18 -1.73 3.43
C LEU A 450 -10.60 -0.46 2.69
N GLY A 451 -11.72 -0.49 1.95
CA GLY A 451 -12.24 0.68 1.23
C GLY A 451 -12.64 1.84 2.15
N ILE A 452 -13.08 1.57 3.39
CA ILE A 452 -13.36 2.65 4.36
C ILE A 452 -12.07 3.16 5.02
N SER A 453 -11.14 2.27 5.36
CA SER A 453 -9.94 2.62 6.11
C SER A 453 -8.89 3.37 5.26
N LEU A 454 -8.81 3.10 3.95
CA LEU A 454 -7.87 3.76 3.05
C LEU A 454 -8.08 5.29 2.98
N PRO A 455 -9.29 5.83 2.73
CA PRO A 455 -9.52 7.28 2.78
C PRO A 455 -9.28 7.90 4.15
N ILE A 456 -9.61 7.19 5.23
CA ILE A 456 -9.40 7.67 6.60
C ILE A 456 -7.91 7.79 6.91
N MET A 457 -7.14 6.75 6.57
CA MET A 457 -5.69 6.76 6.69
C MET A 457 -5.08 7.88 5.84
N TRP A 458 -5.47 7.98 4.56
CA TRP A 458 -5.00 9.03 3.66
C TRP A 458 -5.24 10.43 4.22
N PHE A 459 -6.44 10.68 4.76
CA PHE A 459 -6.77 11.96 5.40
C PHE A 459 -5.88 12.22 6.62
N SER A 460 -5.73 11.22 7.49
CA SER A 460 -4.95 11.30 8.72
C SER A 460 -3.46 11.58 8.44
N THR A 461 -2.88 10.87 7.47
CA THR A 461 -1.49 11.06 7.01
C THR A 461 -1.28 12.45 6.44
N ASN A 462 -2.12 12.89 5.50
CA ASN A 462 -1.98 14.23 4.89
C ASN A 462 -2.19 15.36 5.91
N TYR A 463 -3.09 15.17 6.88
CA TYR A 463 -3.28 16.10 7.99
C TYR A 463 -2.06 16.17 8.91
N SER A 464 -1.46 15.03 9.26
CA SER A 464 -0.24 14.97 10.08
C SER A 464 0.94 15.66 9.39
N ILE A 465 1.15 15.39 8.10
CA ILE A 465 2.18 16.05 7.29
C ILE A 465 2.00 17.58 7.30
N TYR A 466 0.77 18.07 7.18
CA TYR A 466 0.46 19.50 7.23
C TYR A 466 0.73 20.12 8.60
N GLY A 467 0.29 19.46 9.67
CA GLY A 467 0.49 19.92 11.04
C GLY A 467 1.98 20.06 11.36
N ASN A 468 2.78 19.09 10.94
CA ASN A 468 4.24 19.12 11.07
C ASN A 468 4.88 20.22 10.21
N TYR A 469 4.38 20.46 8.99
CA TYR A 469 4.86 21.56 8.14
C TYR A 469 4.62 22.94 8.76
N ILE A 470 3.43 23.20 9.32
CA ILE A 470 3.14 24.48 10.03
C ILE A 470 3.99 24.61 11.29
N ALA A 471 4.08 23.56 12.11
CA ALA A 471 4.86 23.60 13.34
C ALA A 471 6.32 23.99 13.06
N ASN A 472 6.91 23.48 11.97
CA ASN A 472 8.24 23.86 11.52
C ASN A 472 8.33 25.29 10.95
N LYS A 473 7.22 25.88 10.47
CA LYS A 473 7.19 27.27 9.98
C LYS A 473 7.10 28.28 11.12
N ASP A 474 6.31 27.98 12.15
CA ASP A 474 6.03 28.88 13.28
C ASP A 474 7.18 28.94 14.29
N THR A 475 8.03 27.93 14.42
CA THR A 475 9.24 27.97 15.28
C THR A 475 10.33 28.96 14.79
N HIS A 476 10.09 29.67 13.69
CA HIS A 476 11.04 30.59 13.07
C HIS A 476 10.47 31.98 12.79
N ARG A 477 9.30 32.30 13.35
CA ARG A 477 8.83 33.68 13.54
C ARG A 477 8.93 34.01 15.02
#